data_AF-A0A975DDF7-F1
#
_entry.id   AF-A0A975DDF7-F1
#
_cell.length_a   1.000
_cell.length_b   1.000
_cell.length_c   1.000
_cell.angle_alpha   90.00
_cell.angle_beta   90.00
_cell.angle_gamma   90.00
#
_symmetry.space_group_name_H-M   'P 1'
#
loop_
_entity.id
_entity.type
_entity.pdbx_description
1 polymer ?
#
loop_
_entity_poly.entity_id
_entity_poly.type
_entity_poly.pdbx_seq_one_letter_code
_entity_poly.pdbx_strand_id
1 'polypeptide(L)'
;MYKTITLGYKFSQTWPKKEPYLQMFDQTKIIKLTDLAFVVSPAIAVATLWLQIDMLGMEYLHSSLAMALFVLSLPFQGYFMLGKQAKVRLPIGLQSWYRELEQKAKSEGLEPVKIKQNIEPLPAKPNSRLTYMDLALLLHTIFVARR
;
A
#
# COMPACT_ATOMS: atom_id res chain seq x y z
N MET A 1 -2.53 12.19 12.58
CA MET A 1 -2.79 12.03 11.12
C MET A 1 -1.56 11.55 10.36
N TYR A 2 -0.40 12.22 10.51
CA TYR A 2 0.88 11.85 9.86
C TYR A 2 1.28 10.37 10.00
N LYS A 3 1.17 9.81 11.21
CA LYS A 3 1.49 8.40 11.49
C LYS A 3 0.72 7.40 10.60
N THR A 4 -0.50 7.72 10.16
CA THR A 4 -1.31 6.82 9.32
C THR A 4 -0.82 6.79 7.87
N ILE A 5 -0.38 7.94 7.33
CA ILE A 5 0.11 8.04 5.95
C ILE A 5 1.46 7.33 5.83
N THR A 6 2.36 7.55 6.78
CA THR A 6 3.64 6.83 6.84
C THR A 6 3.43 5.32 7.00
N LEU A 7 2.41 4.90 7.74
CA LEU A 7 2.02 3.49 7.84
C LEU A 7 1.54 2.93 6.50
N GLY A 8 0.71 3.68 5.76
CA GLY A 8 0.22 3.29 4.43
C GLY A 8 1.34 3.19 3.40
N TYR A 9 2.29 4.13 3.41
CA TYR A 9 3.48 4.08 2.57
C TYR A 9 4.35 2.85 2.88
N LYS A 10 4.61 2.58 4.17
CA LYS A 10 5.34 1.39 4.61
C LYS A 10 4.59 0.10 4.25
N PHE A 11 3.28 0.06 4.39
CA PHE A 11 2.45 -1.08 3.98
C PHE A 11 2.60 -1.38 2.48
N SER A 12 2.54 -0.34 1.64
CA SER A 12 2.79 -0.49 0.20
C SER A 12 4.17 -1.06 -0.09
N GLN A 13 5.22 -0.65 0.64
CA GLN A 13 6.58 -1.18 0.43
C GLN A 13 6.76 -2.62 0.91
N THR A 14 6.20 -2.97 2.07
CA THR A 14 6.34 -4.31 2.66
C THR A 14 5.50 -5.34 1.91
N TRP A 15 4.37 -4.95 1.32
CA TRP A 15 3.49 -5.88 0.62
C TRP A 15 4.16 -6.45 -0.65
N PRO A 16 4.31 -7.78 -0.79
CA PRO A 16 5.00 -8.35 -1.93
C PRO A 16 4.11 -8.36 -3.20
N LYS A 17 4.24 -7.30 -4.00
CA LYS A 17 3.40 -7.01 -5.20
C LYS A 17 3.61 -7.99 -6.37
N LYS A 18 4.70 -8.76 -6.34
CA LYS A 18 5.12 -9.65 -7.44
C LYS A 18 4.45 -11.03 -7.37
N GLU A 19 3.94 -11.38 -6.21
CA GLU A 19 3.42 -12.72 -5.97
C GLU A 19 2.05 -12.92 -6.64
N PRO A 20 1.89 -13.92 -7.52
CA PRO A 20 0.68 -14.10 -8.34
C PRO A 20 -0.57 -14.36 -7.48
N TYR A 21 -0.43 -15.09 -6.37
CA TYR A 21 -1.54 -15.35 -5.45
C TYR A 21 -2.03 -14.08 -4.75
N LEU A 22 -1.14 -13.10 -4.51
CA LEU A 22 -1.54 -11.83 -3.92
C LEU A 22 -2.27 -10.91 -4.89
N GLN A 23 -2.05 -11.06 -6.20
CA GLN A 23 -2.66 -10.17 -7.20
C GLN A 23 -4.19 -10.29 -7.22
N MET A 24 -4.73 -11.44 -6.78
CA MET A 24 -6.17 -11.65 -6.62
C MET A 24 -6.77 -10.83 -5.47
N PHE A 25 -5.98 -10.46 -4.46
CA PHE A 25 -6.47 -9.66 -3.33
C PHE A 25 -6.70 -8.21 -3.74
N ASP A 26 -7.84 -7.66 -3.33
CA ASP A 26 -8.17 -6.26 -3.59
C ASP A 26 -7.19 -5.28 -2.95
N GLN A 27 -6.53 -5.69 -1.85
CA GLN A 27 -5.46 -4.91 -1.23
C GLN A 27 -4.31 -4.65 -2.20
N THR A 28 -3.87 -5.67 -2.93
CA THR A 28 -2.80 -5.54 -3.93
C THR A 28 -3.22 -4.64 -5.09
N LYS A 29 -4.49 -4.72 -5.51
CA LYS A 29 -5.03 -3.86 -6.57
C LYS A 29 -5.00 -2.39 -6.15
N ILE A 30 -5.41 -2.07 -4.92
CA ILE A 30 -5.44 -0.69 -4.40
C ILE A 30 -4.02 -0.14 -4.23
N ILE A 31 -3.07 -0.97 -3.76
CA ILE A 31 -1.64 -0.61 -3.70
C ILE A 31 -1.10 -0.29 -5.11
N LYS A 32 -1.31 -1.19 -6.08
CA LYS A 32 -0.87 -0.98 -7.47
C LYS A 32 -1.51 0.25 -8.10
N LEU A 33 -2.79 0.48 -7.86
CA LEU A 33 -3.51 1.65 -8.35
C LEU A 33 -2.94 2.95 -7.78
N THR A 34 -2.59 2.96 -6.49
CA THR A 34 -2.01 4.14 -5.83
C THR A 34 -0.60 4.42 -6.34
N ASP A 35 0.23 3.40 -6.51
CA ASP A 35 1.56 3.57 -7.12
C ASP A 35 1.47 4.06 -8.56
N LEU A 36 0.55 3.50 -9.35
CA LEU A 36 0.32 3.92 -10.73
C LEU A 36 -0.20 5.35 -10.77
N ALA A 37 -1.13 5.73 -9.89
CA ALA A 37 -1.61 7.10 -9.77
C ALA A 37 -0.46 8.05 -9.41
N PHE A 38 0.47 7.64 -8.55
CA PHE A 38 1.63 8.46 -8.21
C PHE A 38 2.55 8.70 -9.42
N VAL A 39 2.76 7.69 -10.26
CA VAL A 39 3.60 7.79 -11.46
C VAL A 39 2.89 8.53 -12.61
N VAL A 40 1.59 8.30 -12.79
CA VAL A 40 0.81 8.79 -13.92
C VAL A 40 0.23 10.19 -13.66
N SER A 41 -0.03 10.56 -12.40
CA SER A 41 -0.63 11.85 -12.05
C SER A 41 0.12 13.08 -12.58
N PRO A 42 1.48 13.15 -12.59
CA PRO A 42 2.17 14.32 -13.13
C PRO A 42 1.95 14.45 -14.64
N ALA A 43 1.94 13.33 -15.36
CA ALA A 43 1.67 13.32 -16.80
C ALA A 43 0.24 13.77 -17.11
N ILE A 44 -0.75 13.29 -16.33
CA ILE A 44 -2.14 13.73 -16.46
C ILE A 44 -2.26 15.23 -16.13
N ALA A 45 -1.59 15.72 -15.09
CA ALA A 45 -1.63 17.13 -14.71
C ALA A 45 -1.10 18.03 -15.83
N VAL A 46 0.04 17.69 -16.44
CA VAL A 46 0.61 18.42 -17.58
C VAL A 46 -0.30 18.33 -18.80
N ALA A 47 -0.80 17.13 -19.14
CA ALA A 47 -1.72 16.94 -20.26
C ALA A 47 -3.01 17.76 -20.07
N THR A 48 -3.54 17.82 -18.85
CA THR A 48 -4.72 18.62 -18.51
C THR A 48 -4.46 20.11 -18.69
N LEU A 49 -3.29 20.59 -18.24
CA LEU A 49 -2.89 21.98 -18.40
C LEU A 49 -2.74 22.34 -19.89
N TRP A 50 -2.07 21.47 -20.65
CA TRP A 50 -1.85 21.65 -22.09
C TRP A 50 -3.17 21.67 -22.86
N LEU A 51 -4.02 20.66 -22.68
CA LEU A 51 -5.31 20.55 -23.36
C LEU A 51 -6.22 21.74 -23.07
N GLN A 52 -6.24 22.23 -21.82
CA GLN A 52 -7.08 23.37 -21.49
C GLN A 52 -6.55 24.67 -22.10
N ILE A 53 -5.24 24.90 -22.12
CA ILE A 53 -4.66 26.08 -22.77
C ILE A 53 -4.88 26.02 -24.29
N ASP A 54 -4.72 24.84 -24.90
CA ASP A 54 -4.90 24.62 -26.34
C ASP A 54 -6.36 24.82 -26.79
N MET A 55 -7.33 24.28 -26.03
CA MET A 55 -8.75 24.37 -26.40
C MET A 55 -9.44 25.66 -25.94
N LEU A 56 -9.12 26.17 -24.76
CA LEU A 56 -9.85 27.29 -24.12
C LEU A 56 -9.06 28.60 -24.14
N GLY A 57 -7.77 28.57 -24.44
CA GLY A 57 -6.90 29.75 -24.46
C GLY A 57 -6.35 30.17 -23.09
N MET A 58 -5.49 31.18 -23.09
CA MET A 58 -4.73 31.63 -21.91
C MET A 58 -5.58 32.25 -20.79
N GLU A 59 -6.84 32.62 -21.06
CA GLU A 59 -7.76 33.16 -20.04
C GLU A 59 -8.12 32.12 -18.97
N TYR A 60 -8.07 30.82 -19.30
CA TYR A 60 -8.45 29.73 -18.41
C TYR A 60 -7.29 29.16 -17.58
N LEU A 61 -6.11 29.77 -17.65
CA LEU A 61 -4.89 29.29 -16.98
C LEU A 61 -5.09 29.04 -15.47
N HIS A 62 -5.84 29.90 -14.79
CA HIS A 62 -6.17 29.74 -13.36
C HIS A 62 -7.02 28.48 -13.09
N SER A 63 -7.99 28.21 -13.95
CA SER A 63 -8.85 27.01 -13.87
C SER A 63 -8.07 25.74 -14.17
N SER A 64 -7.20 25.78 -15.19
CA SER A 64 -6.32 24.67 -15.56
C SER A 64 -5.34 24.34 -14.45
N LEU A 65 -4.76 25.36 -13.81
CA LEU A 65 -3.87 25.19 -12.68
C LEU A 65 -4.60 24.57 -11.49
N ALA A 66 -5.81 25.01 -11.18
CA ALA A 66 -6.64 24.41 -10.14
C ALA A 66 -6.93 22.93 -10.41
N MET A 67 -7.26 22.57 -11.66
CA MET A 67 -7.51 21.19 -12.06
C MET A 67 -6.24 20.32 -11.97
N ALA A 68 -5.09 20.83 -12.42
CA ALA A 68 -3.81 20.14 -12.31
C ALA A 68 -3.44 19.88 -10.84
N LEU A 69 -3.62 20.88 -9.95
CA LEU A 69 -3.42 20.73 -8.52
C LEU A 69 -4.38 19.71 -7.90
N PHE A 70 -5.64 19.67 -8.36
CA PHE A 70 -6.60 18.68 -7.91
C PHE A 70 -6.18 17.25 -8.28
N VAL A 71 -5.73 17.02 -9.51
CA VAL A 71 -5.21 15.72 -9.98
C VAL A 71 -4.00 15.29 -9.16
N LEU A 72 -3.08 16.22 -8.84
CA LEU A 72 -1.91 15.96 -8.00
C LEU A 72 -2.28 15.61 -6.54
N SER A 73 -3.48 15.99 -6.08
CA SER A 73 -3.96 15.67 -4.73
C SER A 73 -4.54 14.24 -4.61
N LEU A 74 -5.06 13.67 -5.69
CA LEU A 74 -5.61 12.29 -5.73
C LEU A 74 -4.66 11.19 -5.21
N PRO A 75 -3.36 11.13 -5.59
CA PRO A 75 -2.46 10.11 -5.06
C PRO A 75 -2.31 10.21 -3.54
N PHE A 76 -2.33 11.42 -2.98
CA PHE A 76 -2.25 11.62 -1.53
C PHE A 76 -3.46 11.03 -0.80
N GLN A 77 -4.65 11.17 -1.39
CA GLN A 77 -5.87 10.54 -0.89
C GLN A 77 -5.78 9.00 -0.93
N GLY A 78 -5.18 8.44 -1.99
CA GLY A 78 -4.90 7.01 -2.11
C GLY A 78 -4.00 6.47 -0.98
N TYR A 79 -2.90 7.15 -0.68
CA TYR A 79 -1.99 6.78 0.42
C TYR A 79 -2.66 6.84 1.80
N PHE A 80 -3.54 7.80 2.03
CA PHE A 80 -4.31 7.87 3.26
C PHE A 80 -5.26 6.66 3.41
N MET A 81 -5.89 6.24 2.31
CA MET A 81 -6.78 5.08 2.28
C MET A 81 -6.02 3.77 2.53
N LEU A 82 -4.82 3.62 1.96
CA LEU A 82 -3.90 2.52 2.27
C LEU A 82 -3.51 2.48 3.75
N GLY A 83 -3.26 3.63 4.38
CA GLY A 83 -2.95 3.70 5.80
C GLY A 83 -4.11 3.27 6.71
N LYS A 84 -5.36 3.50 6.26
CA LYS A 84 -6.55 2.96 6.93
C LYS A 84 -6.68 1.45 6.70
N GLN A 85 -6.48 0.98 5.48
CA GLN A 85 -6.53 -0.46 5.14
C GLN A 85 -5.48 -1.28 5.88
N ALA A 86 -4.28 -0.74 6.05
CA ALA A 86 -3.21 -1.34 6.83
C ALA A 86 -3.57 -1.53 8.31
N LYS A 87 -4.65 -0.89 8.81
CA LYS A 87 -5.20 -1.02 10.17
C LYS A 87 -6.47 -1.88 10.22
N VAL A 88 -7.02 -2.27 9.06
CA VAL A 88 -8.21 -3.12 8.97
C VAL A 88 -7.86 -4.52 9.43
N ARG A 89 -8.76 -5.12 10.21
CA ARG A 89 -8.59 -6.48 10.74
C ARG A 89 -8.67 -7.51 9.62
N LEU A 90 -7.91 -8.58 9.78
CA LEU A 90 -7.94 -9.70 8.86
C LEU A 90 -9.29 -10.44 8.96
N PRO A 91 -9.97 -10.69 7.82
CA PRO A 91 -11.14 -11.56 7.80
C PRO A 91 -10.73 -12.98 8.22
N ILE A 92 -11.67 -13.73 8.80
CA ILE A 92 -11.41 -15.04 9.43
C ILE A 92 -10.70 -16.02 8.48
N GLY A 93 -11.05 -16.03 7.19
CA GLY A 93 -10.38 -16.87 6.18
C GLY A 93 -8.91 -16.52 5.92
N LEU A 94 -8.49 -15.27 6.16
CA LEU A 94 -7.08 -14.89 6.06
C LEU A 94 -6.30 -15.25 7.34
N GLN A 95 -6.98 -15.42 8.48
CA GLN A 95 -6.35 -15.83 9.73
C GLN A 95 -5.93 -17.31 9.70
N SER A 96 -6.72 -18.18 9.06
CA SER A 96 -6.28 -19.57 8.80
C SER A 96 -5.07 -19.58 7.89
N TRP A 97 -5.10 -18.82 6.79
CA TRP A 97 -3.97 -18.71 5.86
C TRP A 97 -2.71 -18.14 6.53
N TYR A 98 -2.85 -17.14 7.40
CA TYR A 98 -1.73 -16.62 8.21
C TYR A 98 -1.06 -17.71 9.05
N ARG A 99 -1.85 -18.57 9.69
CA ARG A 99 -1.32 -19.70 10.50
C ARG A 99 -0.60 -20.73 9.66
N GLU A 100 -1.11 -21.03 8.46
CA GLU A 100 -0.41 -21.92 7.52
C GLU A 100 0.94 -21.34 7.10
N LEU A 101 1.01 -20.03 6.83
CA LEU A 101 2.26 -19.35 6.53
C LEU A 101 3.21 -19.36 7.73
N GLU A 102 2.72 -19.12 8.95
CA GLU A 102 3.53 -19.18 10.17
C GLU A 102 4.08 -20.58 10.42
N GLN A 103 3.26 -21.61 10.22
CA GLN A 103 3.69 -23.01 10.33
C GLN A 103 4.75 -23.35 9.27
N LYS A 104 4.57 -22.88 8.03
CA LYS A 104 5.59 -23.02 6.97
C LYS A 104 6.89 -22.32 7.34
N ALA A 105 6.84 -21.10 7.86
CA ALA A 105 8.02 -20.38 8.31
C ALA A 105 8.77 -21.15 9.42
N LYS A 106 8.05 -21.66 10.42
CA LYS A 106 8.63 -22.49 11.49
C LYS A 106 9.23 -23.79 10.96
N SER A 107 8.57 -24.45 10.01
CA SER A 107 9.11 -25.69 9.41
C SER A 107 10.38 -25.46 8.58
N GLU A 108 10.55 -24.27 8.01
CA GLU A 108 11.76 -23.87 7.28
C GLU A 108 12.86 -23.36 8.24
N GLY A 109 12.66 -23.40 9.56
CA GLY A 109 13.63 -22.91 10.55
C GLY A 109 13.81 -21.39 10.52
N LEU A 110 12.88 -20.68 9.87
CA LEU A 110 12.91 -19.22 9.77
C LEU A 110 12.48 -18.63 11.12
N GLU A 111 13.45 -18.12 11.88
CA GLU A 111 13.12 -17.24 13.00
C GLU A 111 12.35 -16.02 12.47
N PRO A 112 11.37 -15.51 13.22
CA PRO A 112 10.66 -14.30 12.81
C PRO A 112 11.70 -13.20 12.65
N VAL A 113 11.96 -12.81 11.40
CA VAL A 113 12.91 -11.74 11.10
C VAL A 113 12.43 -10.54 11.91
N LYS A 114 13.21 -10.20 12.95
CA LYS A 114 13.10 -8.92 13.63
C LYS A 114 13.50 -7.88 12.61
N ILE A 115 12.55 -7.47 11.76
CA ILE A 115 12.85 -6.40 10.82
C ILE A 115 13.24 -5.21 11.71
N LYS A 116 14.46 -4.69 11.53
CA LYS A 116 14.98 -3.46 12.14
C LYS A 116 14.04 -2.31 11.76
N GLN A 117 12.89 -2.25 12.40
CA GLN A 117 11.87 -1.27 12.16
C GLN A 117 11.43 -0.83 13.54
N ASN A 118 11.31 0.48 13.73
CA ASN A 118 10.84 1.13 14.95
C ASN A 118 9.35 0.82 15.17
N ILE A 119 9.06 -0.46 15.32
CA ILE A 119 7.82 -1.16 15.56
C ILE A 119 8.24 -2.19 16.60
N GLU A 120 7.71 -2.07 17.81
CA GLU A 120 7.91 -3.02 18.92
C GLU A 120 8.05 -4.46 18.39
N PRO A 121 9.05 -5.26 18.83
CA PRO A 121 9.12 -6.68 18.47
C PRO A 121 7.75 -7.30 18.67
N LEU A 122 7.23 -7.89 17.59
CA LEU A 122 5.86 -8.35 17.45
C LEU A 122 5.40 -9.06 18.74
N PRO A 123 4.58 -8.41 19.61
CA PRO A 123 3.97 -9.16 20.70
C PRO A 123 3.01 -10.15 20.05
N ALA A 124 2.96 -11.39 20.54
CA ALA A 124 1.99 -12.38 20.10
C ALA A 124 0.57 -11.82 20.26
N LYS A 125 0.04 -11.17 19.21
CA LYS A 125 -1.27 -10.55 19.23
C LYS A 125 -2.32 -11.66 19.10
N PRO A 126 -3.38 -11.63 19.91
CA PRO A 126 -4.50 -12.55 19.76
C PRO A 126 -5.06 -12.50 18.33
N ASN A 127 -5.50 -13.64 17.81
CA ASN A 127 -6.05 -13.81 16.44
C ASN A 127 -7.12 -12.75 16.08
N SER A 128 -7.84 -12.22 17.08
CA SER A 128 -8.85 -11.16 16.95
C SER A 128 -8.32 -9.76 16.61
N ARG A 129 -6.99 -9.54 16.62
CA ARG A 129 -6.31 -8.27 16.33
C ARG A 129 -5.30 -8.34 15.18
N LEU A 130 -5.26 -9.46 14.45
CA LEU A 130 -4.41 -9.56 13.27
C LEU A 130 -4.85 -8.54 12.22
N THR A 131 -3.87 -7.82 11.69
CA THR A 131 -4.07 -6.73 10.76
C THR A 131 -3.36 -7.03 9.45
N TYR A 132 -3.81 -6.44 8.34
CA TYR A 132 -3.14 -6.61 7.04
C TYR A 132 -1.64 -6.28 7.08
N MET A 133 -1.22 -5.36 7.95
CA MET A 133 0.21 -5.08 8.18
C MET A 133 0.98 -6.27 8.75
N ASP A 134 0.41 -7.01 9.71
CA ASP A 134 1.07 -8.17 10.33
C ASP A 134 1.24 -9.29 9.28
N LEU A 135 0.23 -9.47 8.44
CA LEU A 135 0.29 -10.37 7.28
C LEU A 135 1.39 -9.95 6.30
N ALA A 136 1.44 -8.66 5.94
CA ALA A 136 2.44 -8.13 5.00
C ALA A 136 3.87 -8.38 5.48
N LEU A 137 4.12 -8.16 6.77
CA LEU A 137 5.41 -8.42 7.40
C LEU A 137 5.79 -9.89 7.31
N LEU A 138 4.92 -10.80 7.75
CA LEU A 138 5.19 -12.23 7.73
C LEU A 138 5.48 -12.70 6.30
N LEU A 139 4.70 -12.24 5.35
CA LEU A 139 4.88 -12.55 3.94
C LEU A 139 6.26 -12.07 3.45
N HIS A 140 6.59 -10.80 3.67
CA HIS A 140 7.89 -10.25 3.33
C HIS A 140 9.04 -11.05 3.91
N THR A 141 8.94 -11.51 5.16
CA THR A 141 9.99 -12.34 5.78
C THR A 141 10.20 -13.68 5.09
N ILE A 142 9.12 -14.39 4.75
CA ILE A 142 9.19 -15.67 4.03
C ILE A 142 9.79 -15.47 2.63
N PHE A 143 9.36 -14.45 1.90
CA PHE A 143 9.86 -14.22 0.52
C PHE A 143 11.29 -13.69 0.48
N VAL A 144 11.70 -12.90 1.47
CA VAL A 144 13.11 -12.47 1.58
C VAL A 144 14.01 -13.63 1.96
N ALA A 145 13.58 -14.52 2.87
CA ALA A 145 14.39 -15.67 3.27
C ALA A 145 14.54 -16.73 2.15
N ARG A 146 13.59 -16.79 1.21
CA ARG A 146 13.61 -17.73 0.09
C ARG A 146 14.41 -17.22 -1.13
N ARG A 147 14.92 -16.00 -1.10
CA ARG A 147 15.61 -15.35 -2.22
C ARG A 147 17.12 -15.37 -2.04
#